data_AF-F0YFC6-F1
#
_entry.id   AF-F0YFC6-F1
#
_cell.length_a   1.000
_cell.length_b   1.000
_cell.length_c   1.000
_cell.angle_alpha   90.00
_cell.angle_beta   90.00
_cell.angle_gamma   90.00
#
_symmetry.space_group_name_H-M   'P 1'
#
loop_
_entity.id
_entity.type
_entity.pdbx_description
1 polymer ?
#
loop_
_entity_poly.entity_id
_entity_poly.type
_entity_poly.pdbx_seq_one_letter_code
_entity_poly.pdbx_strand_id
1 'polypeptide(L)'
;DRQCKIVLIGDGSVGKSSLIARFRTEGFAPHYAQTIGVDFFEKRLELRGSQAVKLQIWDIGGQSIHSKMLPKYLYKAAVVLIVYDLTNSESLLNVDDWLAALRKVFVDKYTGEKLRMPHTYVVGNKADLLQHRQVTDSDHVRFWQERRLEGGFLTSARSGENVAKAVYATAAHAVGVDLTAYEL
;
A
#
# COMPACT_ATOMS: atom_id res chain seq x y z
N ASP A 1 -22.20 4.51 -7.19
CA ASP A 1 -20.94 3.77 -7.29
C ASP A 1 -20.09 3.97 -6.06
N ARG A 2 -19.78 2.87 -5.36
CA ARG A 2 -18.91 2.90 -4.19
C ARG A 2 -17.47 3.07 -4.66
N GLN A 3 -16.71 4.01 -4.08
CA GLN A 3 -15.33 4.28 -4.48
C GLN A 3 -14.38 3.92 -3.32
N CYS A 4 -13.26 3.28 -3.65
CA CYS A 4 -12.21 2.96 -2.69
C CYS A 4 -10.87 3.47 -3.22
N LYS A 5 -10.32 4.49 -2.56
CA LYS A 5 -9.00 5.05 -2.88
C LYS A 5 -7.93 4.34 -2.05
N ILE A 6 -6.98 3.70 -2.73
CA ILE A 6 -5.81 3.04 -2.16
C ILE A 6 -4.58 3.85 -2.55
N VAL A 7 -3.75 4.20 -1.58
CA VAL A 7 -2.52 4.95 -1.82
C VAL A 7 -1.32 4.12 -1.40
N LEU A 8 -0.35 3.94 -2.29
CA LEU A 8 0.92 3.30 -1.98
C LEU A 8 1.96 4.36 -1.64
N ILE A 9 2.56 4.24 -0.47
CA ILE A 9 3.68 5.07 0.02
C ILE A 9 4.84 4.17 0.46
N GLY A 10 6.02 4.75 0.70
CA GLY A 10 7.25 4.00 0.98
C GLY A 10 8.42 4.52 0.13
N ASP A 11 9.63 4.07 0.45
CA ASP A 11 10.86 4.59 -0.15
C ASP A 11 10.95 4.41 -1.67
N GLY A 12 11.92 5.09 -2.29
CA GLY A 12 12.28 4.80 -3.67
C GLY A 12 12.70 3.33 -3.84
N SER A 13 12.49 2.76 -5.03
CA SER A 13 12.94 1.39 -5.39
C SER A 13 12.36 0.19 -4.62
N VAL A 14 11.49 0.40 -3.63
CA VAL A 14 10.81 -0.71 -2.91
C VAL A 14 9.78 -1.46 -3.77
N GLY A 15 9.42 -0.90 -4.94
CA GLY A 15 8.60 -1.57 -5.95
C GLY A 15 7.10 -1.24 -5.93
N LYS A 16 6.70 -0.06 -5.43
CA LYS A 16 5.30 0.43 -5.45
C LYS A 16 4.69 0.43 -6.87
N SER A 17 5.38 1.07 -7.81
CA SER A 17 4.96 1.13 -9.22
C SER A 17 4.89 -0.27 -9.84
N SER A 18 5.83 -1.15 -9.50
CA SER A 18 5.82 -2.54 -9.96
C SER A 18 4.66 -3.36 -9.42
N LEU A 19 4.27 -3.16 -8.15
CA LEU A 19 3.07 -3.78 -7.56
C LEU A 19 1.80 -3.33 -8.29
N ILE A 20 1.69 -2.02 -8.56
CA ILE A 20 0.53 -1.46 -9.28
C ILE A 20 0.50 -1.99 -10.72
N ALA A 21 1.63 -2.02 -11.41
CA ALA A 21 1.75 -2.57 -12.75
C ALA A 21 1.35 -4.06 -12.77
N ARG A 22 1.85 -4.86 -11.82
CA ARG A 22 1.51 -6.27 -11.66
C ARG A 22 0.03 -6.51 -11.33
N PHE A 23 -0.59 -5.60 -10.59
CA PHE A 23 -2.03 -5.67 -10.33
C PHE A 23 -2.87 -5.27 -11.56
N ARG A 24 -2.36 -4.33 -12.36
CA ARG A 24 -3.02 -3.82 -13.58
C ARG A 24 -2.98 -4.85 -14.71
N THR A 25 -1.80 -5.38 -14.98
CA THR A 25 -1.52 -6.36 -16.01
C THR A 25 -1.08 -7.63 -15.31
N GLU A 26 -1.63 -8.79 -15.62
CA GLU A 26 -1.12 -10.09 -15.13
C GLU A 26 0.34 -10.39 -15.58
N GLY A 27 1.10 -9.38 -16.06
CA GLY A 27 2.53 -9.40 -16.40
C GLY A 27 3.37 -8.43 -15.55
N PHE A 28 4.70 -8.61 -15.57
CA PHE A 28 5.69 -7.75 -14.90
C PHE A 28 6.64 -7.15 -15.94
N ALA A 29 6.95 -5.85 -15.81
CA ALA A 29 7.96 -5.17 -16.61
C ALA A 29 9.25 -5.02 -15.79
N PRO A 30 10.39 -5.60 -16.24
CA PRO A 30 11.65 -5.59 -15.48
C PRO A 30 12.39 -4.24 -15.49
N HIS A 31 11.94 -3.25 -16.26
CA HIS A 31 12.60 -1.95 -16.35
C HIS A 31 12.11 -0.99 -15.25
N TYR A 32 13.03 -0.57 -14.38
CA TYR A 32 12.80 0.44 -13.36
C TYR A 32 12.79 1.84 -13.96
N ALA A 33 11.69 2.57 -13.79
CA ALA A 33 11.60 4.01 -14.00
C ALA A 33 11.15 4.68 -12.69
N GLN A 34 11.82 5.75 -12.30
CA GLN A 34 11.46 6.50 -11.08
C GLN A 34 10.14 7.25 -11.30
N THR A 35 9.14 7.03 -10.45
CA THR A 35 7.91 7.83 -10.45
C THR A 35 8.22 9.25 -9.96
N ILE A 36 8.10 10.23 -10.85
CA ILE A 36 8.18 11.66 -10.53
C ILE A 36 6.77 12.14 -10.18
N GLY A 37 6.54 12.47 -8.91
CA GLY A 37 5.24 12.95 -8.44
C GLY A 37 4.26 11.81 -8.11
N VAL A 38 3.26 11.61 -8.98
CA VAL A 38 2.14 10.68 -8.75
C VAL A 38 1.66 10.05 -10.07
N ASP A 39 1.30 8.77 -10.01
CA ASP A 39 0.55 8.07 -11.07
C ASP A 39 -0.74 7.48 -10.48
N PHE A 40 -1.80 7.33 -11.28
CA PHE A 40 -3.07 6.77 -10.81
C PHE A 40 -3.70 5.80 -11.81
N PHE A 41 -4.35 4.77 -11.27
CA PHE A 41 -5.03 3.72 -12.03
C PHE A 41 -6.42 3.46 -11.45
N GLU A 42 -7.41 3.23 -12.32
CA GLU A 42 -8.78 2.88 -11.91
C GLU A 42 -9.16 1.48 -12.40
N LYS A 43 -9.76 0.67 -11.53
CA LYS A 43 -10.29 -0.66 -11.85
C LYS A 43 -11.65 -0.85 -11.17
N ARG A 44 -12.63 -1.40 -11.88
CA ARG A 44 -13.89 -1.84 -11.26
C ARG A 44 -13.68 -3.23 -10.67
N LEU A 45 -14.08 -3.39 -9.42
CA LEU A 45 -14.10 -4.64 -8.69
C LEU A 45 -15.56 -5.03 -8.46
N GLU A 46 -15.94 -6.21 -8.94
CA GLU A 46 -17.22 -6.82 -8.62
C GLU A 46 -17.01 -7.74 -7.42
N LEU A 47 -17.51 -7.31 -6.25
CA LEU A 47 -17.52 -8.14 -5.04
C LEU A 47 -18.90 -8.81 -4.94
N ARG A 48 -18.95 -10.14 -4.76
CA ARG A 48 -20.22 -10.89 -4.82
C ARG A 48 -21.26 -10.35 -3.83
N GLY A 49 -22.50 -10.16 -4.31
CA GLY A 49 -23.63 -9.68 -3.50
C GLY A 49 -23.64 -8.17 -3.25
N SER A 50 -22.69 -7.40 -3.80
CA SER A 50 -22.57 -5.95 -3.59
C SER A 50 -22.56 -5.16 -4.90
N GLN A 51 -22.78 -3.84 -4.80
CA GLN A 51 -22.57 -2.91 -5.91
C GLN A 51 -21.08 -2.85 -6.27
N ALA A 52 -20.77 -2.85 -7.58
CA ALA A 52 -19.40 -2.69 -8.08
C ALA A 52 -18.65 -1.56 -7.37
N VAL A 53 -17.45 -1.86 -6.90
CA VAL A 53 -16.56 -0.91 -6.23
C VAL A 53 -15.55 -0.39 -7.25
N LYS A 54 -15.48 0.93 -7.41
CA LYS A 54 -14.45 1.58 -8.21
C LYS A 54 -13.19 1.76 -7.36
N LEU A 55 -12.15 0.99 -7.66
CA LEU A 55 -10.83 1.16 -7.06
C LEU A 55 -10.10 2.30 -7.76
N GLN A 56 -9.48 3.17 -6.96
CA GLN A 56 -8.54 4.19 -7.41
C GLN A 56 -7.21 3.95 -6.70
N ILE A 57 -6.19 3.51 -7.43
CA ILE A 57 -4.89 3.16 -6.88
C ILE A 57 -3.89 4.26 -7.25
N TRP A 58 -3.22 4.82 -6.25
CA TRP A 58 -2.32 5.95 -6.37
C TRP A 58 -0.88 5.51 -6.07
N ASP A 59 0.03 5.66 -7.03
CA ASP A 59 1.48 5.48 -6.87
C ASP A 59 2.12 6.81 -6.46
N ILE A 60 2.67 6.89 -5.26
CA ILE A 60 3.36 8.10 -4.80
C ILE A 60 4.87 7.90 -4.91
N GLY A 61 5.56 8.81 -5.60
CA GLY A 61 7.02 8.76 -5.70
C GLY A 61 7.67 8.77 -4.31
N GLY A 62 8.66 7.89 -4.06
CA GLY A 62 9.26 7.70 -2.74
C GLY A 62 10.00 8.92 -2.17
N GLN A 63 10.35 9.88 -3.02
CA GLN A 63 10.92 11.17 -2.60
C GLN A 63 9.85 12.13 -2.02
N SER A 64 8.56 11.75 -2.03
CA SER A 64 7.46 12.63 -1.67
C SER A 64 7.15 12.68 -0.16
N ILE A 65 7.87 11.95 0.69
CA ILE A 65 7.62 11.91 2.15
C ILE A 65 7.63 13.31 2.80
N HIS A 66 8.52 14.19 2.34
CA HIS A 66 8.63 15.59 2.80
C HIS A 66 7.90 16.59 1.88
N SER A 67 7.20 16.12 0.86
CA SER A 67 6.56 16.99 -0.12
C SER A 67 5.34 17.71 0.47
N LYS A 68 5.22 19.00 0.17
CA LYS A 68 4.00 19.78 0.46
C LYS A 68 2.75 19.22 -0.23
N MET A 69 2.91 18.34 -1.22
CA MET A 69 1.82 17.69 -1.94
C MET A 69 1.33 16.40 -1.27
N LEU A 70 2.07 15.82 -0.33
CA LEU A 70 1.69 14.58 0.35
C LEU A 70 0.28 14.63 0.98
N PRO A 71 -0.15 15.71 1.66
CA PRO A 71 -1.52 15.81 2.17
C PRO A 71 -2.58 15.71 1.07
N LYS A 72 -2.31 16.27 -0.12
CA LYS A 72 -3.24 16.23 -1.26
C LYS A 72 -3.35 14.81 -1.84
N TYR A 73 -2.24 14.09 -1.89
CA TYR A 73 -2.22 12.71 -2.36
C TYR A 73 -2.96 11.76 -1.41
N LEU A 74 -2.83 11.96 -0.10
CA LEU A 74 -3.48 11.15 0.93
C LEU A 74 -4.93 11.57 1.22
N TYR A 75 -5.36 12.77 0.78
CA TYR A 75 -6.74 13.22 0.99
C TYR A 75 -7.75 12.20 0.46
N LYS A 76 -8.72 11.85 1.31
CA LYS A 76 -9.74 10.82 1.07
C LYS A 76 -9.20 9.42 0.76
N ALA A 77 -7.96 9.10 1.12
CA ALA A 77 -7.50 7.72 1.11
C ALA A 77 -8.41 6.88 2.02
N ALA A 78 -8.92 5.77 1.50
CA ALA A 78 -9.62 4.77 2.29
C ALA A 78 -8.61 3.76 2.85
N VAL A 79 -7.61 3.41 2.04
CA VAL A 79 -6.51 2.50 2.38
C VAL A 79 -5.17 3.17 2.09
N VAL A 80 -4.20 2.95 2.98
CA VAL A 80 -2.78 3.24 2.74
C VAL A 80 -1.97 1.95 2.88
N LEU A 81 -1.19 1.64 1.84
CA LEU A 81 -0.23 0.55 1.84
C LEU A 81 1.18 1.14 1.93
N ILE A 82 1.88 0.88 3.02
CA ILE A 82 3.27 1.31 3.19
C ILE A 82 4.19 0.18 2.76
N VAL A 83 4.87 0.37 1.64
CA VAL A 83 5.65 -0.66 0.98
C VAL A 83 7.12 -0.55 1.38
N TYR A 84 7.74 -1.67 1.70
CA TYR A 84 9.18 -1.81 1.89
C TYR A 84 9.72 -3.01 1.10
N ASP A 85 11.04 -3.15 1.05
CA ASP A 85 11.74 -4.23 0.34
C ASP A 85 12.27 -5.26 1.34
N LEU A 86 11.88 -6.53 1.17
CA LEU A 86 12.34 -7.62 2.03
C LEU A 86 13.85 -7.89 1.97
N THR A 87 14.52 -7.41 0.93
CA THR A 87 15.97 -7.48 0.76
C THR A 87 16.72 -6.27 1.31
N ASN A 88 16.00 -5.30 1.88
CA ASN A 88 16.58 -4.10 2.48
C ASN A 88 15.91 -3.79 3.83
N SER A 89 16.56 -4.18 4.92
CA SER A 89 16.06 -3.97 6.28
C SER A 89 15.87 -2.49 6.65
N GLU A 90 16.70 -1.58 6.12
CA GLU A 90 16.56 -0.14 6.34
C GLU A 90 15.22 0.38 5.80
N SER A 91 14.76 -0.16 4.65
CA SER A 91 13.47 0.23 4.08
C SER A 91 12.27 -0.15 4.98
N LEU A 92 12.41 -1.18 5.84
CA LEU A 92 11.41 -1.49 6.87
C LEU A 92 11.46 -0.46 8.01
N LEU A 93 12.65 -0.05 8.43
CA LEU A 93 12.80 0.96 9.49
C LEU A 93 12.19 2.30 9.04
N ASN A 94 12.41 2.69 7.79
CA ASN A 94 11.89 3.94 7.21
C ASN A 94 10.34 3.95 7.12
N VAL A 95 9.66 2.80 7.28
CA VAL A 95 8.18 2.77 7.39
C VAL A 95 7.71 3.60 8.59
N ASP A 96 8.49 3.72 9.67
CA ASP A 96 8.13 4.55 10.81
C ASP A 96 8.06 6.04 10.45
N ASP A 97 8.96 6.52 9.59
CA ASP A 97 8.92 7.90 9.08
C ASP A 97 7.69 8.13 8.20
N TRP A 98 7.35 7.15 7.34
CA TRP A 98 6.13 7.21 6.52
C TRP A 98 4.86 7.20 7.37
N LEU A 99 4.83 6.40 8.44
CA LEU A 99 3.73 6.40 9.41
C LEU A 99 3.63 7.74 10.15
N ALA A 100 4.76 8.33 10.54
CA ALA A 100 4.78 9.63 11.19
C ALA A 100 4.27 10.73 10.23
N ALA A 101 4.70 10.71 8.97
CA ALA A 101 4.22 11.63 7.94
C ALA A 101 2.71 11.46 7.70
N LEU A 102 2.23 10.22 7.58
CA LEU A 102 0.81 9.90 7.45
C LEU A 102 0.00 10.45 8.63
N ARG A 103 0.40 10.15 9.86
CA ARG A 103 -0.29 10.63 11.07
C ARG A 103 -0.36 12.16 11.12
N LYS A 104 0.72 12.86 10.74
CA LYS A 104 0.75 14.33 10.67
C LYS A 104 -0.25 14.90 9.65
N VAL A 105 -0.53 14.18 8.57
CA VAL A 105 -1.51 14.61 7.54
C VAL A 105 -2.94 14.51 8.05
N PHE A 106 -3.23 13.54 8.92
CA PHE A 106 -4.57 13.29 9.48
C PHE A 106 -4.77 13.92 10.85
N VAL A 107 -4.10 15.05 11.10
CA VAL A 107 -4.36 15.96 12.20
C VAL A 107 -4.74 17.30 11.61
N ASP A 108 -5.87 17.85 12.03
CA ASP A 108 -6.29 19.18 11.61
C ASP A 108 -5.26 20.22 12.09
N LYS A 109 -4.79 21.07 11.17
CA LYS A 109 -3.71 22.01 11.46
C LYS A 109 -4.14 23.20 12.31
N TYR A 110 -5.44 23.50 12.35
CA TYR A 110 -5.99 24.64 13.07
C TYR A 110 -6.56 24.21 14.43
N THR A 111 -7.27 23.09 14.47
CA THR A 111 -7.93 22.60 15.69
C THR A 111 -7.08 21.59 16.45
N GLY A 112 -6.09 20.96 15.81
CA GLY A 112 -5.31 19.87 16.38
C GLY A 112 -6.08 18.55 16.51
N GLU A 113 -7.32 18.49 16.02
CA GLU A 113 -8.17 17.31 16.11
C GLU A 113 -7.66 16.19 15.21
N LYS A 114 -7.74 14.95 15.70
CA LYS A 114 -7.41 13.76 14.91
C LYS A 114 -8.54 13.50 13.91
N LEU A 115 -8.21 13.54 12.63
CA LEU A 115 -9.10 13.14 11.55
C LEU A 115 -9.19 11.62 11.49
N ARG A 116 -10.24 11.10 10.84
CA ARG A 116 -10.37 9.66 10.58
C ARG A 116 -9.17 9.18 9.75
N MET A 117 -8.35 8.30 10.33
CA MET A 117 -7.23 7.66 9.65
C MET A 117 -7.72 6.70 8.57
N PRO A 118 -6.99 6.55 7.46
CA PRO A 118 -7.22 5.48 6.51
C PRO A 118 -6.85 4.13 7.13
N HIS A 119 -7.48 3.07 6.63
CA HIS A 119 -7.05 1.69 6.90
C HIS A 119 -5.59 1.53 6.46
N THR A 120 -4.70 1.18 7.39
CA THR A 120 -3.26 1.26 7.14
C THR A 120 -2.61 -0.11 7.30
N TYR A 121 -1.85 -0.52 6.29
CA TYR A 121 -1.17 -1.82 6.21
C TYR A 121 0.29 -1.63 5.80
N VAL A 122 1.13 -2.57 6.21
CA VAL A 122 2.51 -2.66 5.71
C VAL A 122 2.64 -3.77 4.66
N VAL A 123 3.42 -3.54 3.62
CA VAL A 123 3.62 -4.49 2.52
C VAL A 123 5.11 -4.74 2.31
N GLY A 124 5.57 -5.96 2.62
CA GLY A 124 6.92 -6.39 2.30
C GLY A 124 6.97 -6.93 0.88
N ASN A 125 7.65 -6.24 -0.03
CA ASN A 125 7.75 -6.64 -1.43
C ASN A 125 9.07 -7.39 -1.70
N LYS A 126 9.17 -7.97 -2.91
CA LYS A 126 10.32 -8.75 -3.40
C LYS A 126 10.51 -10.07 -2.65
N ALA A 127 9.41 -10.71 -2.23
CA ALA A 127 9.43 -12.01 -1.54
C ALA A 127 10.08 -13.12 -2.39
N ASP A 128 10.15 -12.96 -3.71
CA ASP A 128 10.83 -13.88 -4.63
C ASP A 128 12.36 -13.93 -4.45
N LEU A 129 12.97 -12.92 -3.81
CA LEU A 129 14.43 -12.82 -3.64
C LEU A 129 14.91 -13.46 -2.32
N LEU A 130 14.55 -14.73 -2.11
CA LEU A 130 14.83 -15.45 -0.85
C LEU A 130 16.30 -15.43 -0.41
N GLN A 131 17.24 -15.52 -1.36
CA GLN A 131 18.68 -15.53 -1.07
C GLN A 131 19.23 -14.19 -0.58
N HIS A 132 18.52 -13.09 -0.87
CA HIS A 132 18.92 -11.73 -0.47
C HIS A 132 18.03 -11.19 0.66
N ARG A 133 17.16 -12.03 1.23
CA ARG A 133 16.19 -11.63 2.23
C ARG A 133 16.88 -11.21 3.53
N GLN A 134 16.56 -10.00 3.99
CA GLN A 134 17.07 -9.43 5.24
C GLN A 134 15.99 -9.33 6.33
N VAL A 135 14.71 -9.36 5.97
CA VAL A 135 13.57 -9.26 6.90
C VAL A 135 12.78 -10.56 6.90
N THR A 136 12.67 -11.22 8.06
CA THR A 136 11.92 -12.48 8.20
C THR A 136 10.40 -12.27 8.25
N ASP A 137 9.62 -13.33 8.06
CA ASP A 137 8.17 -13.32 8.27
C ASP A 137 7.82 -12.90 9.71
N SER A 138 8.59 -13.39 10.69
CA SER A 138 8.42 -13.02 12.11
C SER A 138 8.70 -11.55 12.36
N ASP A 139 9.75 -10.97 11.73
CA ASP A 139 10.03 -9.53 11.86
C ASP A 139 8.90 -8.71 11.26
N HIS A 140 8.39 -9.11 10.09
CA HIS A 140 7.25 -8.46 9.45
C HIS A 140 6.00 -8.48 10.34
N VAL A 141 5.65 -9.65 10.90
CA VAL A 141 4.48 -9.81 11.78
C VAL A 141 4.63 -8.99 13.04
N ARG A 142 5.78 -9.07 13.70
CA ARG A 142 6.08 -8.28 14.90
C ARG A 142 5.97 -6.79 14.60
N PHE A 143 6.54 -6.33 13.49
CA PHE A 143 6.59 -4.92 13.12
C PHE A 143 5.20 -4.27 13.07
N TRP A 144 4.25 -4.88 12.34
CA TRP A 144 2.92 -4.29 12.18
C TRP A 144 2.05 -4.39 13.43
N GLN A 145 2.24 -5.46 14.24
CA GLN A 145 1.54 -5.64 15.51
C GLN A 145 1.98 -4.60 16.54
N GLU A 146 3.28 -4.41 16.72
CA GLU A 146 3.84 -3.40 17.64
C GLU A 146 3.39 -1.97 17.30
N ARG A 147 3.22 -1.69 16.00
CA ARG A 147 2.76 -0.38 15.50
C ARG A 147 1.25 -0.25 15.43
N ARG A 148 0.51 -1.30 15.80
CA ARG A 148 -0.96 -1.39 15.79
C ARG A 148 -1.55 -1.04 14.41
N LEU A 149 -0.91 -1.52 13.35
CA LEU A 149 -1.48 -1.48 12.01
C LEU A 149 -2.56 -2.56 11.88
N GLU A 150 -3.39 -2.47 10.84
CA GLU A 150 -4.50 -3.41 10.66
C GLU A 150 -4.05 -4.77 10.11
N GLY A 151 -2.83 -4.86 9.60
CA GLY A 151 -2.21 -6.09 9.14
C GLY A 151 -1.00 -5.82 8.25
N GLY A 152 -0.51 -6.88 7.62
CA GLY A 152 0.54 -6.80 6.63
C GLY A 152 0.51 -7.92 5.61
N PHE A 153 1.14 -7.69 4.46
CA PHE A 153 1.25 -8.64 3.37
C PHE A 153 2.70 -8.78 2.93
N LEU A 154 3.13 -10.01 2.69
CA LEU A 154 4.37 -10.32 1.97
C LEU A 154 4.00 -10.57 0.51
N THR A 155 4.62 -9.84 -0.40
CA THR A 155 4.24 -9.79 -1.82
C THR A 155 5.46 -9.90 -2.73
N SER A 156 5.23 -10.29 -3.97
CA SER A 156 6.21 -10.12 -5.04
C SER A 156 5.53 -9.54 -6.27
N ALA A 157 5.92 -8.32 -6.62
CA ALA A 157 5.56 -7.74 -7.91
C ALA A 157 6.07 -8.59 -9.10
N ARG A 158 7.16 -9.34 -8.92
CA ARG A 158 7.77 -10.16 -9.97
C ARG A 158 6.97 -11.43 -10.23
N SER A 159 6.62 -12.21 -9.20
CA SER A 159 5.85 -13.45 -9.37
C SER A 159 4.33 -13.21 -9.40
N GLY A 160 3.86 -12.09 -8.85
CA GLY A 160 2.44 -11.82 -8.62
C GLY A 160 1.94 -12.32 -7.27
N GLU A 161 2.78 -12.98 -6.48
CA GLU A 161 2.43 -13.53 -5.17
C GLU A 161 1.81 -12.45 -4.26
N ASN A 162 0.62 -12.76 -3.74
CA ASN A 162 -0.18 -11.94 -2.83
C ASN A 162 -0.49 -10.50 -3.29
N VAL A 163 -0.16 -10.10 -4.52
CA VAL A 163 -0.40 -8.72 -5.00
C VAL A 163 -1.90 -8.43 -5.12
N ALA A 164 -2.65 -9.31 -5.79
CA ALA A 164 -4.10 -9.17 -5.91
C ALA A 164 -4.77 -9.28 -4.53
N LYS A 165 -4.36 -10.28 -3.74
CA LYS A 165 -4.83 -10.49 -2.37
C LYS A 165 -4.69 -9.26 -1.48
N ALA A 166 -3.53 -8.60 -1.48
CA ALA A 166 -3.30 -7.39 -0.71
C ALA A 166 -4.23 -6.24 -1.12
N VAL A 167 -4.45 -6.04 -2.42
CA VAL A 167 -5.34 -4.99 -2.92
C VAL A 167 -6.81 -5.31 -2.62
N TYR A 168 -7.26 -6.54 -2.87
CA TYR A 168 -8.66 -6.93 -2.67
C TYR A 168 -9.04 -6.98 -1.19
N ALA A 169 -8.23 -7.62 -0.34
CA ALA A 169 -8.51 -7.74 1.09
C ALA A 169 -8.63 -6.38 1.77
N THR A 170 -7.71 -5.46 1.46
CA THR A 170 -7.72 -4.13 2.06
C THR A 170 -8.85 -3.25 1.51
N ALA A 171 -9.17 -3.35 0.21
CA ALA A 171 -10.32 -2.67 -0.37
C ALA A 171 -11.64 -3.14 0.26
N ALA A 172 -11.83 -4.46 0.34
CA ALA A 172 -13.03 -5.08 0.90
C ALA A 172 -13.22 -4.70 2.37
N HIS A 173 -12.15 -4.72 3.18
CA HIS A 173 -12.20 -4.22 4.55
C HIS A 173 -12.62 -2.75 4.61
N ALA A 174 -12.01 -1.88 3.81
CA ALA A 174 -12.32 -0.45 3.80
C ALA A 174 -13.76 -0.14 3.35
N VAL A 175 -14.35 -1.01 2.52
CA VAL A 175 -15.76 -0.92 2.13
C VAL A 175 -16.66 -1.85 2.96
N GLY A 176 -16.20 -2.49 4.02
CA GLY A 176 -17.03 -3.38 4.85
C GLY A 176 -17.75 -4.47 4.05
N VAL A 177 -17.03 -5.15 3.16
CA VAL A 177 -17.51 -6.32 2.40
C VAL A 177 -16.61 -7.50 2.76
N ASP A 178 -17.22 -8.66 3.02
CA ASP A 178 -16.48 -9.90 3.25
C ASP A 178 -16.05 -10.52 1.92
N LEU A 179 -14.78 -10.94 1.83
CA LEU A 179 -14.26 -11.66 0.67
C LEU A 179 -14.46 -13.17 0.80
N THR A 180 -14.76 -13.81 -0.31
CA THR A 180 -14.75 -15.26 -0.46
C THR A 180 -13.34 -15.76 -0.84
N ALA A 181 -13.09 -17.06 -0.65
CA ALA A 181 -11.83 -17.69 -1.07
C ALA A 181 -11.57 -17.64 -2.59
N TYR A 182 -12.58 -17.33 -3.41
CA TYR A 182 -12.43 -17.15 -4.86
C TYR A 182 -11.86 -15.77 -5.23
N GLU A 183 -11.99 -14.79 -4.33
CA GLU A 183 -11.55 -13.41 -4.52
C GLU A 183 -10.15 -13.14 -3.92
N LEU A 184 -9.57 -14.12 -3.21
CA LEU A 184 -8.25 -14.07 -2.55
C LEU A 184 -7.21 -14.92 -3.29
#